data_AF-A0A6D1SCX4-F1
#
_entry.id   AF-A0A6D1SCX4-F1
#
_cell.length_a   1.000
_cell.length_b   1.000
_cell.length_c   1.000
_cell.angle_alpha   90.00
_cell.angle_beta   90.00
_cell.angle_gamma   90.00
#
_symmetry.space_group_name_H-M   'P 1'
#
loop_
_entity.id
_entity.type
_entity.pdbx_description
1 polymer ?
#
loop_
_entity_poly.entity_id
_entity_poly.type
_entity_poly.pdbx_seq_one_letter_code
_entity_poly.pdbx_strand_id
1 'polypeptide(L)'
;MVYNSSSLSGQIAAVESGLAVAVLTQCSAPPHLQILGREQQLGPLEPMAVALYRSRASKESLAVGSLYESLLRTLRTSAADPFAYRDPEQR
;
A
#
# COMPACT_ATOMS: atom_id res chain seq x y z
N MET A 1 -24.21 -0.94 3.32
CA MET A 1 -23.82 -2.30 2.88
C MET A 1 -22.32 -2.29 2.70
N VAL A 2 -21.57 -3.20 3.32
CA VAL A 2 -20.11 -3.30 3.14
C VAL A 2 -19.84 -4.29 2.01
N TYR A 3 -19.23 -3.85 0.91
CA TYR A 3 -18.78 -4.72 -0.16
C TYR A 3 -17.42 -5.32 0.24
N ASN A 4 -17.33 -6.64 0.31
CA ASN A 4 -16.07 -7.34 0.58
C ASN A 4 -15.70 -8.18 -0.65
N SER A 5 -14.63 -7.78 -1.34
CA SER A 5 -13.98 -8.60 -2.36
C SER A 5 -12.58 -8.95 -1.88
N SER A 6 -12.22 -10.23 -1.97
CA SER A 6 -10.86 -10.72 -1.68
C SER A 6 -9.84 -10.32 -2.75
N SER A 7 -10.28 -9.62 -3.81
CA SER A 7 -9.42 -9.12 -4.89
C SER A 7 -9.42 -7.60 -4.90
N LEU A 8 -8.22 -7.02 -4.97
CA LEU A 8 -8.01 -5.58 -5.14
C LEU A 8 -8.80 -5.02 -6.34
N SER A 9 -8.82 -5.73 -7.47
CA SER A 9 -9.54 -5.30 -8.67
C SER A 9 -11.04 -5.17 -8.44
N GLY A 10 -11.64 -6.06 -7.64
CA GLY A 10 -13.07 -5.97 -7.30
C GLY A 10 -13.37 -4.77 -6.41
N GLN A 11 -12.48 -4.46 -5.47
CA GLN A 11 -12.60 -3.25 -4.64
C GLN A 11 -12.47 -1.98 -5.47
N ILE A 12 -11.52 -1.93 -6.41
CA ILE A 12 -11.35 -0.80 -7.33
C ILE A 12 -12.61 -0.61 -8.20
N ALA A 13 -13.15 -1.69 -8.79
CA ALA A 13 -14.35 -1.60 -9.62
C ALA A 13 -15.58 -1.06 -8.87
N ALA A 14 -15.73 -1.39 -7.58
CA ALA A 14 -16.78 -0.85 -6.74
C ALA A 14 -16.59 0.66 -6.47
N VAL A 15 -15.34 1.14 -6.36
CA VAL A 15 -15.04 2.57 -6.21
C VAL A 15 -15.27 3.32 -7.52
N GLU A 16 -14.80 2.77 -8.65
CA GLU A 16 -14.96 3.39 -9.97
C GLU A 16 -16.42 3.54 -10.39
N SER A 17 -17.28 2.62 -9.97
CA SER A 17 -18.74 2.70 -10.20
C SER A 17 -19.46 3.64 -9.24
N GLY A 18 -18.76 4.26 -8.29
CA GLY A 18 -19.35 5.13 -7.27
C GLY A 18 -20.16 4.38 -6.21
N LEU A 19 -20.04 3.05 -6.15
CA LEU A 19 -20.78 2.21 -5.20
C LEU A 19 -20.15 2.19 -3.80
N ALA A 20 -18.86 2.52 -3.70
CA ALA A 20 -18.11 2.43 -2.45
C ALA A 20 -16.96 3.43 -2.36
N VAL A 21 -16.47 3.61 -1.12
CA VAL A 21 -15.14 4.13 -0.81
C VAL A 21 -14.30 2.95 -0.30
N ALA A 22 -13.03 2.87 -0.69
CA ALA A 22 -12.11 1.81 -0.27
C ALA A 22 -10.85 2.38 0.38
N VAL A 23 -10.29 1.63 1.32
CA VAL A 23 -8.97 1.90 1.90
C VAL A 23 -7.96 1.05 1.15
N LEU A 24 -7.04 1.70 0.44
CA LEU A 24 -6.01 1.05 -0.38
C LEU A 24 -4.62 1.49 0.08
N THR A 25 -3.64 0.61 -0.12
CA THR A 25 -2.22 1.01 -0.03
C THR A 25 -1.88 1.92 -1.22
N GLN A 26 -0.90 2.80 -1.04
CA GLN A 26 -0.53 3.78 -2.06
C GLN A 26 -0.15 3.14 -3.41
N CYS A 27 0.57 2.01 -3.37
CA CYS A 27 0.98 1.28 -4.58
C CYS A 27 -0.17 0.58 -5.30
N SER A 28 -1.37 0.55 -4.71
CA SER A 28 -2.56 -0.12 -5.25
C SER A 28 -3.67 0.86 -5.62
N ALA A 29 -3.52 2.15 -5.31
CA ALA A 29 -4.48 3.18 -5.66
C ALA A 29 -4.27 3.66 -7.12
N PRO A 30 -5.28 3.52 -7.99
CA PRO A 30 -5.21 4.09 -9.35
C PRO A 30 -5.08 5.62 -9.31
N PRO A 31 -4.26 6.23 -10.19
CA PRO A 31 -3.96 7.66 -10.16
C PRO A 31 -5.16 8.56 -10.51
N HIS A 32 -6.18 8.02 -11.17
CA HIS A 32 -7.39 8.76 -11.55
C HIS A 32 -8.47 8.81 -10.47
N LEU A 33 -8.32 8.04 -9.38
CA LEU A 33 -9.26 8.06 -8.26
C LEU A 33 -8.91 9.18 -7.28
N GLN A 34 -9.96 9.81 -6.74
CA GLN A 34 -9.80 10.84 -5.71
C GLN A 34 -9.41 10.21 -4.38
N ILE A 35 -8.33 10.72 -3.77
CA ILE A 35 -7.97 10.39 -2.39
C ILE A 35 -8.83 11.23 -1.45
N LEU A 36 -9.53 10.57 -0.53
CA LEU A 36 -10.37 11.21 0.47
C LEU A 36 -9.59 11.38 1.79
N GLY A 37 -9.92 12.40 2.56
CA GLY A 37 -9.23 12.72 3.81
C GLY A 37 -10.09 13.51 4.78
N ARG A 38 -9.48 14.47 5.50
CA ARG A 38 -10.14 15.22 6.58
C ARG A 38 -11.39 15.97 6.13
N GLU A 39 -11.41 16.48 4.89
CA GLU A 39 -12.58 17.16 4.30
C GLU A 39 -13.83 16.28 4.26
N GLN A 40 -13.64 14.96 4.15
CA GLN A 40 -14.71 13.97 4.19
C GLN A 40 -14.85 13.31 5.58
N GLN A 41 -14.30 13.96 6.61
CA GLN A 41 -14.28 13.47 7.99
C GLN A 41 -13.58 12.11 8.15
N LEU A 42 -12.66 11.77 7.22
CA LEU A 42 -11.83 10.58 7.31
C LEU A 42 -10.52 10.94 8.01
N GLY A 43 -10.26 10.27 9.15
CA GLY A 43 -9.04 10.44 9.93
C GLY A 43 -7.81 9.88 9.21
N PRO A 44 -6.60 10.27 9.64
CA PRO A 44 -5.38 9.68 9.10
C PRO A 44 -5.32 8.18 9.43
N LEU A 45 -4.83 7.40 8.49
CA LEU A 45 -4.57 5.97 8.69
C LEU A 45 -3.10 5.77 9.03
N GLU A 46 -2.82 4.86 9.95
CA GLU A 46 -1.45 4.43 10.19
C GLU A 46 -0.87 3.76 8.93
N PRO A 47 0.40 4.02 8.59
CA PRO A 47 1.05 3.36 7.46
C PRO A 47 1.02 1.84 7.62
N MET A 48 0.75 1.14 6.51
CA MET A 48 0.73 -0.33 6.51
C MET A 48 2.15 -0.88 6.71
N ALA A 49 2.33 -1.73 7.72
CA ALA A 49 3.59 -2.44 7.93
C ALA A 49 3.79 -3.56 6.90
N VAL A 50 5.04 -3.69 6.40
CA VAL A 50 5.45 -4.74 5.47
C VAL A 50 6.53 -5.59 6.13
N ALA A 51 6.40 -6.92 6.06
CA ALA A 51 7.36 -7.86 6.63
C ALA A 51 7.88 -8.85 5.59
N LEU A 52 9.18 -9.14 5.64
CA LEU A 52 9.85 -10.10 4.77
C LEU A 52 10.22 -11.35 5.57
N TYR A 53 9.62 -12.48 5.19
CA TYR A 53 9.85 -13.78 5.82
C TYR A 53 10.68 -14.69 4.91
N ARG A 54 11.55 -15.49 5.53
CA ARG A 54 12.25 -16.60 4.89
C ARG A 54 12.14 -17.85 5.75
N SER A 55 12.12 -19.01 5.10
CA SER A 55 12.13 -20.29 5.83
C SER A 55 13.42 -20.45 6.63
N ARG A 56 13.32 -21.09 7.80
CA ARG A 56 14.52 -21.46 8.59
C ARG A 56 15.39 -22.48 7.84
N ALA A 57 14.77 -23.37 7.07
CA ALA A 57 15.47 -24.40 6.31
C ALA A 57 16.31 -23.82 5.16
N SER A 58 15.98 -22.62 4.67
CA SER A 58 16.69 -21.97 3.56
C SER A 58 17.78 -20.99 4.01
N LYS A 59 18.07 -20.90 5.31
CA LYS A 59 19.00 -19.91 5.89
C LYS A 59 20.43 -20.02 5.33
N GLU A 60 20.89 -21.25 5.11
CA GLU A 60 22.25 -21.52 4.60
C GLU A 60 22.36 -21.41 3.07
N SER A 61 21.24 -21.17 2.37
CA SER A 61 21.28 -20.98 0.91
C SER A 61 21.77 -19.58 0.57
N LEU A 62 22.93 -19.50 -0.10
CA LEU A 62 23.50 -18.25 -0.58
C LEU A 62 22.53 -17.50 -1.51
N ALA A 63 21.83 -18.19 -2.40
CA ALA A 63 20.87 -17.59 -3.31
C ALA A 63 19.70 -16.94 -2.55
N VAL A 64 19.17 -17.61 -1.53
CA VAL A 64 18.08 -17.07 -0.69
C VAL A 64 18.59 -15.90 0.16
N GLY A 65 19.82 -15.98 0.68
CA GLY A 65 20.47 -14.87 1.38
C GLY A 65 20.56 -13.62 0.50
N SER A 66 21.10 -13.75 -0.70
CA SER A 66 21.23 -12.65 -1.66
C SER A 66 19.88 -12.05 -2.07
N LEU A 67 18.86 -12.89 -2.32
CA LEU A 67 17.51 -12.42 -2.63
C LEU A 67 16.89 -11.68 -1.44
N TYR A 68 17.04 -12.21 -0.23
CA TYR A 68 16.51 -11.59 0.99
C TYR A 68 17.08 -10.18 1.19
N GLU A 69 18.40 -10.02 1.07
CA GLU A 69 19.06 -8.71 1.19
C GLU A 69 18.67 -7.75 0.07
N SER A 70 18.53 -8.25 -1.17
CA SER A 70 18.07 -7.45 -2.31
C SER A 70 16.65 -6.91 -2.08
N LEU A 71 15.71 -7.77 -1.70
CA LEU A 71 14.34 -7.38 -1.39
C LEU A 71 14.27 -6.42 -0.22
N LEU A 72 15.03 -6.67 0.85
CA LEU A 72 15.07 -5.79 2.02
C LEU A 72 15.59 -4.39 1.67
N ARG A 73 16.63 -4.31 0.82
CA ARG A 73 17.15 -3.04 0.33
C ARG A 73 16.11 -2.31 -0.52
N THR A 74 15.49 -2.99 -1.48
CA THR A 74 14.45 -2.40 -2.34
C THR A 74 13.29 -1.85 -1.53
N LEU A 75 12.79 -2.64 -0.56
CA LEU A 75 11.68 -2.21 0.30
C LEU A 75 12.04 -0.98 1.15
N ARG A 76 13.29 -0.89 1.64
CA ARG A 76 13.77 0.30 2.38
C ARG A 76 13.87 1.54 1.49
N THR A 77 14.37 1.39 0.26
CA THR A 77 14.46 2.50 -0.69
C THR A 77 13.08 2.98 -1.13
N SER A 78 12.15 2.06 -1.40
CA SER A 78 10.77 2.42 -1.74
C SER A 78 10.03 3.09 -0.59
N ALA A 79 10.38 2.80 0.67
CA ALA A 79 9.86 3.53 1.82
C ALA A 79 10.47 4.95 1.97
N ALA A 80 11.66 5.18 1.41
CA ALA A 80 12.39 6.44 1.48
C ALA A 80 12.01 7.45 0.38
N ASP A 81 11.24 7.02 -0.63
CA ASP A 81 10.62 7.90 -1.62
C ASP A 81 9.09 7.90 -1.43
N PRO A 82 8.58 8.58 -0.39
CA PRO A 82 7.17 8.86 -0.31
C PRO A 82 6.92 9.98 -1.32
N PHE A 83 5.99 9.81 -2.26
CA PHE A 83 5.27 10.98 -2.77
C PHE A 83 4.80 11.74 -1.53
N ALA A 84 5.49 12.85 -1.22
CA ALA A 84 5.26 13.60 0.00
C ALA A 84 3.77 13.84 0.11
N TYR A 85 3.17 13.41 1.22
CA TYR A 85 1.88 13.96 1.62
C TYR A 85 2.07 15.47 1.63
N ARG A 86 1.65 16.15 0.55
CA ARG A 86 1.50 17.60 0.54
C ARG A 86 0.34 17.85 1.46
N ASP A 87 0.63 18.51 2.56
CA ASP A 87 -0.39 19.13 3.38
C ASP A 87 -1.28 19.99 2.45
N PRO A 88 -2.60 19.75 2.39
CA PRO A 88 -3.50 20.58 1.59
C PRO A 88 -3.50 22.07 1.99
N GLU A 89 -2.91 22.43 3.13
CA GLU A 89 -2.71 23.82 3.58
C GLU A 89 -1.60 24.61 2.83
N GLN A 90 -0.89 24.01 1.87
CA GLN A 90 0.16 24.70 1.09
C GLN A 90 -0.28 25.26 -0.27
N ARG A 91 -1.57 25.62 -0.45
CA ARG A 91 -2.01 26.44 -1.59
C ARG A 91 -2.98 27.54 -1.19
#